data_AF-A0A3D6AEI9-F1
#
_entry.id   AF-A0A3D6AEI9-F1
#
_cell.length_a   1.000
_cell.length_b   1.000
_cell.length_c   1.000
_cell.angle_alpha   90.00
_cell.angle_beta   90.00
_cell.angle_gamma   90.00
#
_symmetry.space_group_name_H-M   'P 1'
#
loop_
_entity.id
_entity.type
_entity.pdbx_description
1 polymer ?
#
loop_
_entity_poly.entity_id
_entity_poly.type
_entity_poly.pdbx_seq_one_letter_code
_entity_poly.pdbx_strand_id
1 'polypeptide(L)'
;MIQDQPLRFTSQQRHRLLELGLLEKQIEEVQRSALPAASAAIAGDPTLQDVRDEFQALLDAMGSAQEAMSKLLRADAGTPARAKVFQLIEIADFEMQGDGRIIEKALYPLTAARATVRRARNALADEQSRQNGASFYPVQQIDDALWQGFLKHYHGNADIPAYNVKRSSSETSAYWEIIAICYEAIGREKQNLERPIKAYLKWCKTHDQPLR
;
A
#
# COMPACT_ATOMS: atom_id res chain seq x y z
N MET A 1 2.21 -0.78 24.55
CA MET A 1 1.04 -0.28 23.80
C MET A 1 1.44 1.04 23.16
N ILE A 2 1.93 1.01 21.92
CA ILE A 2 2.14 2.22 21.14
C ILE A 2 0.76 2.59 20.58
N GLN A 3 0.25 3.76 20.94
CA GLN A 3 -1.00 4.24 20.37
C GLN A 3 -0.78 4.44 18.86
N ASP A 4 -1.52 3.69 18.07
CA ASP A 4 -1.52 3.66 16.61
C ASP A 4 -2.20 4.94 16.08
N GLN A 5 -1.66 6.10 16.45
CA GLN A 5 -2.14 7.36 15.89
C GLN A 5 -1.78 7.35 14.40
N PRO A 6 -2.77 7.52 13.51
CA PRO A 6 -2.48 7.56 12.09
C PRO A 6 -1.48 8.67 11.81
N LEU A 7 -0.42 8.36 11.07
CA LEU A 7 0.56 9.36 10.62
C LEU A 7 -0.19 10.43 9.80
N ARG A 8 -0.13 11.68 10.27
CA ARG A 8 -0.84 12.82 9.66
C ARG A 8 0.10 13.99 9.48
N PHE A 9 -0.09 14.72 8.38
CA PHE A 9 0.57 16.00 8.19
C PHE A 9 0.03 17.02 9.19
N THR A 10 0.92 17.84 9.74
CA THR A 10 0.52 19.03 10.50
C THR A 10 -0.10 20.07 9.56
N SER A 11 -0.86 21.03 10.09
CA SER A 11 -1.42 22.13 9.29
C SER A 11 -0.32 22.90 8.54
N GLN A 12 0.84 23.09 9.16
CA GLN A 12 1.99 23.76 8.54
C GLN A 12 2.58 22.94 7.39
N GLN A 13 2.74 21.63 7.56
CA GLN A 13 3.24 20.74 6.51
C GLN A 13 2.26 20.69 5.33
N ARG A 14 0.96 20.57 5.60
CA ARG A 14 -0.08 20.61 4.58
C ARG A 14 -0.06 21.92 3.79
N HIS A 15 0.08 23.06 4.47
CA HIS A 15 0.18 24.35 3.81
C HIS A 15 1.40 24.43 2.87
N ARG A 16 2.58 24.02 3.35
CA ARG A 16 3.81 23.95 2.53
C ARG A 16 3.64 23.05 1.31
N LEU A 17 2.96 21.91 1.43
CA LEU A 17 2.69 21.01 0.30
C LEU A 17 1.77 21.66 -0.75
N LEU A 18 0.78 22.44 -0.33
CA LEU A 18 -0.09 23.20 -1.24
C LEU A 18 0.70 24.30 -1.96
N GLU A 19 1.60 25.01 -1.28
CA GLU A 19 2.48 26.03 -1.89
C GLU A 19 3.43 25.43 -2.94
N LEU A 20 3.81 24.16 -2.78
CA LEU A 20 4.60 23.40 -3.76
C LEU A 20 3.75 22.92 -4.96
N GLY A 21 2.46 23.25 -5.00
CA GLY A 21 1.55 22.94 -6.09
C GLY A 21 0.93 21.55 -6.03
N LEU A 22 0.96 20.88 -4.86
CA LEU A 22 0.21 19.64 -4.68
C LEU A 22 -1.28 19.91 -4.51
N LEU A 23 -2.08 18.99 -5.04
CA LEU A 23 -3.53 18.96 -4.87
C LEU A 23 -3.90 18.28 -3.55
N GLU A 24 -5.04 18.66 -2.98
CA GLU A 24 -5.55 18.05 -1.74
C GLU A 24 -5.65 16.52 -1.82
N LYS A 25 -6.08 15.99 -2.97
CA LYS A 25 -6.17 14.54 -3.19
C LYS A 25 -4.81 13.84 -3.22
N GLN A 26 -3.75 14.54 -3.64
CA GLN A 26 -2.38 14.03 -3.54
C GLN A 26 -1.91 13.96 -2.09
N ILE A 27 -2.17 15.02 -1.32
CA ILE A 27 -1.82 15.08 0.10
C ILE A 27 -2.57 13.98 0.88
N GLU A 28 -3.88 13.82 0.64
CA GLU A 28 -4.69 12.76 1.23
C GLU A 28 -4.14 11.36 0.91
N GLU A 29 -3.75 11.12 -0.35
CA GLU A 29 -3.22 9.82 -0.74
C GLU A 29 -1.86 9.54 -0.10
N VAL A 30 -0.94 10.51 -0.10
CA VAL A 30 0.36 10.37 0.55
C VAL A 30 0.17 10.05 2.04
N GLN A 31 -0.72 10.78 2.73
CA GLN A 31 -0.98 10.54 4.14
C GLN A 31 -1.56 9.14 4.41
N ARG A 32 -2.47 8.69 3.54
CA ARG A 32 -3.21 7.44 3.74
C ARG A 32 -2.41 6.19 3.38
N SER A 33 -1.66 6.22 2.28
CA SER A 33 -0.97 5.03 1.76
C SER A 33 0.54 5.12 1.88
N ALA A 34 1.15 6.27 1.56
CA ALA A 34 2.60 6.38 1.53
C ALA A 34 3.24 6.53 2.91
N LEU A 35 2.75 7.40 3.79
CA LEU A 35 3.40 7.64 5.09
C LEU A 35 3.53 6.37 5.95
N PRO A 36 2.49 5.52 6.10
CA PRO A 36 2.62 4.26 6.83
C PRO A 36 3.66 3.31 6.19
N ALA A 37 3.62 3.15 4.87
CA ALA A 37 4.52 2.26 4.15
C ALA A 37 5.97 2.76 4.18
N ALA A 38 6.19 4.07 4.01
CA ALA A 38 7.49 4.71 4.10
C ALA A 38 8.05 4.63 5.52
N SER A 39 7.23 4.87 6.55
CA SER A 39 7.62 4.74 7.94
C SER A 39 8.11 3.32 8.25
N ALA A 40 7.35 2.30 7.83
CA ALA A 40 7.72 0.90 8.00
C ALA A 40 9.04 0.57 7.29
N ALA A 41 9.22 1.03 6.06
CA ALA A 41 10.44 0.80 5.28
C ALA A 41 11.69 1.49 5.86
N ILE A 42 11.53 2.54 6.67
CA ILE A 42 12.64 3.26 7.30
C ILE A 42 12.91 2.75 8.72
N ALA A 43 11.98 2.01 9.35
CA ALA A 43 12.15 1.46 10.69
C ALA A 43 13.33 0.47 10.82
N GLY A 44 13.91 0.03 9.70
CA GLY A 44 15.03 -0.90 9.60
C GLY A 44 14.60 -2.14 8.82
N ASP A 45 15.56 -2.80 8.17
CA ASP A 45 15.25 -4.07 7.50
C ASP A 45 14.86 -5.09 8.57
N PRO A 46 13.63 -5.65 8.51
CA PRO A 46 13.28 -6.76 9.38
C PRO A 46 14.27 -7.91 9.15
N THR A 47 14.50 -8.72 10.19
CA THR A 47 15.30 -9.91 9.97
C THR A 47 14.55 -10.84 9.01
N LEU A 48 15.30 -11.62 8.23
CA LEU A 48 14.73 -12.62 7.33
C LEU A 48 13.83 -13.60 8.09
N GLN A 49 14.13 -13.84 9.37
CA GLN A 49 13.28 -14.62 10.26
C GLN A 49 11.95 -13.92 10.55
N ASP A 50 11.95 -12.63 10.92
CA ASP A 50 10.72 -11.86 11.13
C ASP A 50 9.85 -11.86 9.87
N VAL A 51 10.47 -11.68 8.69
CA VAL A 51 9.76 -11.73 7.40
C VAL A 51 9.15 -13.12 7.16
N ARG A 52 9.89 -14.20 7.45
CA ARG A 52 9.39 -15.58 7.34
C ARG A 52 8.23 -15.85 8.30
N ASP A 53 8.31 -15.33 9.52
CA ASP A 53 7.28 -15.47 10.54
C ASP A 53 6.01 -14.72 10.14
N GLU A 54 6.12 -13.49 9.62
CA GLU A 54 4.98 -12.75 9.07
C GLU A 54 4.35 -13.44 7.85
N PHE A 55 5.16 -14.00 6.94
CA PHE A 55 4.64 -14.82 5.85
C PHE A 55 3.87 -16.05 6.37
N GLN A 56 4.38 -16.71 7.41
CA GLN A 56 3.71 -17.87 8.01
C GLN A 56 2.39 -17.44 8.67
N ALA A 57 2.39 -16.36 9.45
CA ALA A 57 1.17 -15.81 10.06
C ALA A 57 0.09 -15.46 9.02
N LEU A 58 0.48 -14.83 7.91
CA LEU A 58 -0.43 -14.55 6.79
C LEU A 58 -0.97 -15.84 6.15
N LEU A 59 -0.12 -16.85 5.93
CA LEU A 59 -0.54 -18.12 5.35
C LEU A 59 -1.52 -18.87 6.27
N ASP A 60 -1.32 -18.79 7.58
CA ASP A 60 -2.18 -19.41 8.60
C ASP A 60 -3.53 -18.69 8.71
N ALA A 61 -3.52 -17.35 8.67
CA ALA A 61 -4.74 -16.56 8.65
C ALA A 61 -5.57 -16.80 7.37
N MET A 62 -4.92 -16.82 6.20
CA MET A 62 -5.57 -17.14 4.93
C MET A 62 -6.08 -18.58 4.90
N GLY A 63 -5.32 -19.54 5.44
CA GLY A 63 -5.74 -20.93 5.58
C GLY A 63 -7.01 -21.05 6.44
N SER A 64 -7.02 -20.40 7.59
CA SER A 64 -8.18 -20.36 8.50
C SER A 64 -9.41 -19.74 7.84
N ALA A 65 -9.24 -18.65 7.10
CA ALA A 65 -10.33 -18.00 6.35
C ALA A 65 -10.88 -18.92 5.24
N GLN A 66 -10.02 -19.61 4.49
CA GLN A 66 -10.45 -20.57 3.48
C GLN A 66 -11.20 -21.76 4.07
N GLU A 67 -10.75 -22.29 5.21
CA GLU A 67 -11.45 -23.36 5.92
C GLU A 67 -12.82 -22.92 6.40
N ALA A 68 -12.92 -21.72 6.97
CA ALA A 68 -14.20 -21.16 7.42
C ALA A 68 -15.18 -20.99 6.24
N MET A 69 -14.73 -20.40 5.13
CA MET A 69 -15.54 -20.26 3.90
C MET A 69 -15.93 -21.62 3.30
N SER A 70 -15.00 -22.57 3.28
CA SER A 70 -15.29 -23.93 2.78
C SER A 70 -16.28 -24.66 3.67
N LYS A 71 -16.21 -24.50 4.99
CA LYS A 71 -17.19 -25.03 5.94
C LYS A 71 -18.56 -24.37 5.76
N LEU A 72 -18.62 -23.09 5.42
CA LEU A 72 -19.88 -22.42 5.08
C LEU A 72 -20.48 -23.05 3.82
N LEU A 73 -19.71 -23.19 2.74
CA LEU A 73 -20.19 -23.73 1.46
C LEU A 73 -20.53 -25.23 1.49
N ARG A 74 -19.77 -26.03 2.26
CA ARG A 74 -19.98 -27.49 2.37
C ARG A 74 -20.99 -27.88 3.42
N ALA A 75 -21.33 -26.98 4.33
CA ALA A 75 -22.33 -27.32 5.32
C ALA A 75 -23.66 -27.39 4.60
N ASP A 76 -24.13 -28.63 4.40
CA ASP A 76 -25.49 -28.89 3.98
C ASP A 76 -26.47 -27.98 4.72
N ALA A 77 -27.56 -27.63 4.05
CA ALA A 77 -28.74 -27.01 4.64
C ALA A 77 -29.45 -27.98 5.61
N GLY A 78 -28.70 -28.68 6.47
CA GLY A 78 -29.15 -29.72 7.37
C GLY A 78 -30.11 -29.22 8.45
N THR A 79 -30.36 -27.92 8.53
CA THR A 79 -31.46 -27.34 9.31
C THR A 79 -32.18 -26.22 8.56
N PRO A 80 -33.50 -26.04 8.76
CA PRO A 80 -34.25 -24.92 8.18
C PRO A 80 -33.70 -23.55 8.60
N ALA A 81 -33.23 -23.41 9.84
CA ALA A 81 -32.61 -22.17 10.33
C ALA A 81 -31.38 -21.79 9.51
N ARG A 82 -30.54 -22.78 9.15
CA ARG A 82 -29.34 -22.54 8.35
C ARG A 82 -29.68 -22.17 6.91
N ALA A 83 -30.66 -22.84 6.29
CA ALA A 83 -31.16 -22.46 4.97
C ALA A 83 -31.67 -21.01 4.97
N LYS A 84 -32.37 -20.59 6.03
CA LYS A 84 -32.85 -19.21 6.18
C LYS A 84 -31.70 -18.20 6.29
N VAL A 85 -30.62 -18.53 7.01
CA VAL A 85 -29.43 -17.67 7.09
C VAL A 85 -28.79 -17.49 5.70
N PHE A 86 -28.60 -18.56 4.93
CA PHE A 86 -28.04 -18.47 3.58
C PHE A 86 -28.93 -17.64 2.65
N GLN A 87 -30.25 -17.86 2.69
CA GLN A 87 -31.20 -17.04 1.94
C GLN A 87 -31.08 -15.55 2.30
N LEU A 88 -30.94 -15.21 3.59
CA LEU A 88 -30.79 -13.81 4.03
C LEU A 88 -29.46 -13.19 3.56
N ILE A 89 -28.38 -13.98 3.53
CA ILE A 89 -27.08 -13.54 2.98
C ILE A 89 -27.20 -13.29 1.48
N GLU A 90 -27.85 -14.18 0.73
CA GLU A 90 -28.09 -14.01 -0.71
C GLU A 90 -28.90 -12.74 -1.00
N ILE A 91 -30.00 -12.52 -0.27
CA ILE A 91 -30.83 -11.32 -0.40
C ILE A 91 -29.99 -10.05 -0.14
N ALA A 92 -29.21 -10.03 0.94
CA ALA A 92 -28.35 -8.89 1.27
C ALA A 92 -27.29 -8.63 0.17
N ASP A 93 -26.73 -9.69 -0.42
CA ASP A 93 -25.79 -9.55 -1.54
C ASP A 93 -26.47 -8.90 -2.76
N PHE A 94 -27.68 -9.33 -3.12
CA PHE A 94 -28.45 -8.70 -4.20
C PHE A 94 -28.79 -7.22 -3.91
N GLU A 95 -29.16 -6.89 -2.68
CA GLU A 95 -29.41 -5.49 -2.27
C GLU A 95 -28.14 -4.62 -2.41
N MET A 96 -26.96 -5.23 -2.25
CA MET A 96 -25.66 -4.60 -2.48
C MET A 96 -25.19 -4.65 -3.94
N GLN A 97 -26.07 -4.96 -4.89
CA GLN A 97 -25.76 -5.12 -6.32
C GLN A 97 -24.82 -6.29 -6.64
N GLY A 98 -24.75 -7.29 -5.76
CA GLY A 98 -24.11 -8.58 -6.00
C GLY A 98 -24.98 -9.55 -6.81
N ASP A 99 -24.57 -10.82 -6.88
CA ASP A 99 -25.26 -11.87 -7.65
C ASP A 99 -25.69 -13.08 -6.81
N GLY A 100 -25.72 -12.93 -5.48
CA GLY A 100 -26.11 -13.97 -4.54
C GLY A 100 -25.00 -15.01 -4.28
N ARG A 101 -23.78 -14.79 -4.78
CA ARG A 101 -22.67 -15.75 -4.70
C ARG A 101 -21.43 -15.18 -4.03
N ILE A 102 -21.59 -14.17 -3.18
CA ILE A 102 -20.46 -13.47 -2.53
C ILE A 102 -19.48 -14.40 -1.81
N ILE A 103 -19.96 -15.44 -1.13
CA ILE A 103 -19.10 -16.40 -0.41
C ILE A 103 -18.27 -17.24 -1.38
N GLU A 104 -18.88 -17.75 -2.46
CA GLU A 104 -18.18 -18.51 -3.50
C GLU A 104 -17.13 -17.62 -4.21
N LYS A 105 -17.53 -16.39 -4.55
CA LYS A 105 -16.67 -15.42 -5.21
C LYS A 105 -15.51 -14.96 -4.34
N ALA A 106 -15.66 -14.92 -3.01
CA ALA A 106 -14.58 -14.56 -2.11
C ALA A 106 -13.50 -15.65 -2.00
N LEU A 107 -13.89 -16.93 -2.16
CA LEU A 107 -12.98 -18.06 -1.98
C LEU A 107 -11.87 -18.10 -3.04
N TYR A 108 -12.18 -17.80 -4.30
CA TYR A 108 -11.22 -17.87 -5.39
C TYR A 108 -10.08 -16.83 -5.25
N PRO A 109 -10.35 -15.51 -5.09
CA PRO A 109 -9.32 -14.51 -4.84
C PRO A 109 -8.49 -14.82 -3.59
N LEU A 110 -9.10 -15.34 -2.52
CA LEU A 110 -8.36 -15.73 -1.32
C LEU A 110 -7.39 -16.89 -1.59
N THR A 111 -7.79 -17.85 -2.42
CA THR A 111 -6.92 -18.96 -2.86
C THR A 111 -5.77 -18.47 -3.71
N ALA A 112 -6.03 -17.57 -4.66
CA ALA A 112 -5.00 -16.95 -5.48
C ALA A 112 -4.03 -16.14 -4.62
N ALA A 113 -4.54 -15.34 -3.67
CA ALA A 113 -3.73 -14.56 -2.74
C ALA A 113 -2.81 -15.46 -1.91
N ARG A 114 -3.34 -16.54 -1.32
CA ARG A 114 -2.54 -17.51 -0.55
C ARG A 114 -1.45 -18.16 -1.39
N ALA A 115 -1.74 -18.51 -2.65
CA ALA A 115 -0.74 -19.06 -3.57
C ALA A 115 0.39 -18.05 -3.88
N THR A 116 0.03 -16.78 -4.09
CA THR A 116 0.98 -15.67 -4.30
C THR A 116 1.87 -15.46 -3.09
N VAL A 117 1.29 -15.41 -1.88
CA VAL A 117 2.03 -15.27 -0.62
C VAL A 117 2.99 -16.44 -0.41
N ARG A 118 2.54 -17.68 -0.66
CA ARG A 118 3.40 -18.87 -0.57
C ARG A 118 4.56 -18.81 -1.57
N ARG A 119 4.31 -18.37 -2.80
CA ARG A 119 5.36 -18.21 -3.81
C ARG A 119 6.37 -17.14 -3.40
N ALA A 120 5.89 -16.01 -2.86
CA ALA A 120 6.75 -14.94 -2.36
C ALA A 120 7.63 -15.43 -1.20
N ARG A 121 7.06 -16.16 -0.23
CA ARG A 121 7.83 -16.79 0.86
C ARG A 121 8.91 -17.73 0.34
N ASN A 122 8.58 -18.58 -0.63
CA ASN A 122 9.54 -19.54 -1.20
C ASN A 122 10.62 -18.89 -2.06
N ALA A 123 10.40 -17.64 -2.49
CA ALA A 123 11.38 -16.86 -3.25
C ALA A 123 12.29 -16.01 -2.35
N LEU A 124 12.09 -16.04 -1.03
CA LEU A 124 13.02 -15.40 -0.10
C LEU A 124 14.40 -16.05 -0.23
N ALA A 125 15.44 -15.22 -0.20
CA ALA A 125 16.81 -15.69 -0.14
C ALA A 125 17.04 -16.52 1.13
N ASP A 126 18.05 -17.40 1.10
CA ASP A 126 18.45 -18.16 2.28
C ASP A 126 19.23 -17.32 3.29
N GLU A 127 19.92 -16.28 2.81
CA GLU A 127 20.78 -15.40 3.59
C GLU A 127 20.25 -13.96 3.65
N GLN A 128 20.48 -13.28 4.78
CA GLN A 128 20.21 -11.86 4.91
C GLN A 128 21.18 -11.07 4.01
N SER A 129 20.66 -10.50 2.94
CA SER A 129 21.43 -9.52 2.16
C SER A 129 21.53 -8.22 2.96
N ARG A 130 22.76 -7.78 3.25
CA ARG A 130 23.01 -6.43 3.75
C ARG A 130 22.92 -5.47 2.56
N GLN A 131 21.82 -4.73 2.45
CA GLN A 131 21.78 -3.63 1.50
C GLN A 131 22.66 -2.49 2.03
N ASN A 132 23.88 -2.37 1.48
CA ASN A 132 24.80 -1.26 1.78
C ASN A 132 24.36 0.08 1.17
N GLY A 133 23.16 0.16 0.58
CA GLY A 133 22.61 1.33 -0.11
C GLY A 133 21.38 1.88 0.60
N ALA A 134 21.11 3.17 0.39
CA ALA A 134 19.85 3.76 0.84
C ALA A 134 18.68 3.10 0.07
N SER A 135 17.68 2.61 0.79
CA SER A 135 16.48 2.03 0.18
C SER A 135 15.75 3.07 -0.65
N PHE A 136 15.41 2.72 -1.89
CA PHE A 136 14.60 3.58 -2.77
C PHE A 136 13.10 3.50 -2.46
N TYR A 137 12.69 2.46 -1.72
CA TYR A 137 11.29 2.08 -1.54
C TYR A 137 10.44 3.18 -0.86
N PRO A 138 10.90 3.89 0.19
CA PRO A 138 10.10 4.96 0.78
C PRO A 138 9.80 6.10 -0.20
N VAL A 139 10.78 6.46 -1.05
CA VAL A 139 10.60 7.52 -2.06
C VAL A 139 9.64 7.04 -3.16
N GLN A 140 9.74 5.76 -3.56
CA GLN A 140 8.78 5.17 -4.49
C GLN A 140 7.34 5.25 -3.97
N GLN A 141 7.11 4.85 -2.71
CA GLN A 141 5.75 4.88 -2.13
C GLN A 141 5.15 6.28 -2.14
N ILE A 142 5.96 7.30 -1.83
CA ILE A 142 5.54 8.70 -1.88
C ILE A 142 5.22 9.11 -3.33
N ASP A 143 6.10 8.81 -4.29
CA ASP A 143 5.90 9.15 -5.70
C ASP A 143 4.63 8.49 -6.29
N ASP A 144 4.44 7.20 -6.01
CA ASP A 144 3.27 6.44 -6.45
C ASP A 144 1.98 7.03 -5.85
N ALA A 145 1.98 7.42 -4.56
CA ALA A 145 0.83 8.06 -3.94
C ALA A 145 0.54 9.46 -4.51
N LEU A 146 1.57 10.25 -4.81
CA LEU A 146 1.41 11.55 -5.47
C LEU A 146 0.76 11.40 -6.85
N TRP A 147 1.16 10.38 -7.61
CA TRP A 147 0.56 10.08 -8.90
C TRP A 147 -0.89 9.57 -8.76
N GLN A 148 -1.14 8.66 -7.83
CA GLN A 148 -2.49 8.13 -7.59
C GLN A 148 -3.46 9.23 -7.14
N GLY A 149 -3.03 10.13 -6.25
CA GLY A 149 -3.85 11.26 -5.84
C GLY A 149 -4.12 12.25 -6.98
N PHE A 150 -3.16 12.41 -7.90
CA PHE A 150 -3.35 13.21 -9.11
C PHE A 150 -4.40 12.59 -10.03
N LEU A 151 -4.29 11.29 -10.32
CA LEU A 151 -5.29 10.57 -11.12
C LEU A 151 -6.68 10.60 -10.48
N LYS A 152 -6.78 10.46 -9.15
CA LYS A 152 -8.05 10.55 -8.44
C LYS A 152 -8.67 11.93 -8.51
N HIS A 153 -7.86 12.99 -8.47
CA HIS A 153 -8.35 14.36 -8.59
C HIS A 153 -9.01 14.60 -9.96
N TYR A 154 -8.41 14.07 -11.02
CA TYR A 154 -8.91 14.24 -12.39
C TYR A 154 -9.71 13.04 -12.91
N HIS A 155 -10.11 12.11 -12.04
CA HIS A 155 -10.81 10.91 -12.46
C HIS A 155 -12.14 11.27 -13.14
N GLY A 156 -12.33 10.81 -14.39
CA GLY A 156 -13.51 11.10 -15.20
C GLY A 156 -13.44 12.41 -16.00
N ASN A 157 -12.33 13.16 -15.93
CA ASN A 157 -12.11 14.34 -16.76
C ASN A 157 -11.38 13.96 -18.06
N ALA A 158 -11.88 14.45 -19.19
CA ALA A 158 -11.26 14.22 -20.50
C ALA A 158 -9.94 15.01 -20.67
N ASP A 159 -9.84 16.17 -20.01
CA ASP A 159 -8.69 17.07 -20.09
C ASP A 159 -7.87 17.01 -18.78
N ILE A 160 -6.99 16.02 -18.69
CA ILE A 160 -6.06 15.89 -17.56
C ILE A 160 -4.83 16.77 -17.84
N PRO A 161 -4.49 17.73 -16.97
CA PRO A 161 -3.30 18.56 -17.17
C PRO A 161 -2.02 17.72 -17.08
N ALA A 162 -0.89 18.30 -17.50
CA ALA A 162 0.40 17.65 -17.29
C ALA A 162 0.72 17.56 -15.79
N TYR A 163 1.30 16.43 -15.37
CA TYR A 163 1.78 16.25 -14.01
C TYR A 163 2.91 17.24 -13.71
N ASN A 164 2.75 18.02 -12.65
CA ASN A 164 3.62 19.16 -12.35
C ASN A 164 4.81 18.82 -11.42
N VAL A 165 4.82 17.64 -10.80
CA VAL A 165 5.86 17.24 -9.85
C VAL A 165 7.03 16.59 -10.60
N LYS A 166 8.00 17.40 -11.01
CA LYS A 166 9.21 16.92 -11.70
C LYS A 166 10.20 16.27 -10.72
N ARG A 167 10.42 14.98 -10.88
CA ARG A 167 11.39 14.19 -10.09
C ARG A 167 12.81 14.78 -10.19
N SER A 168 13.42 15.10 -9.05
CA SER A 168 14.78 15.63 -8.97
C SER A 168 15.42 15.37 -7.61
N SER A 169 16.72 15.13 -7.58
CA SER A 169 17.49 14.99 -6.32
C SER A 169 18.07 16.30 -5.80
N SER A 170 17.91 17.41 -6.54
CA SER A 170 18.41 18.73 -6.12
C SER A 170 17.64 19.23 -4.91
N GLU A 171 18.34 19.68 -3.88
CA GLU A 171 17.73 20.24 -2.65
C GLU A 171 16.82 21.45 -2.92
N THR A 172 17.06 22.17 -4.01
CA THR A 172 16.25 23.31 -4.45
C THR A 172 14.99 22.92 -5.22
N SER A 173 14.77 21.63 -5.50
CA SER A 173 13.62 21.18 -6.28
C SER A 173 12.37 20.98 -5.41
N ALA A 174 11.20 21.29 -5.98
CA ALA A 174 9.92 21.05 -5.31
C ALA A 174 9.74 19.57 -4.92
N TYR A 175 10.22 18.64 -5.77
CA TYR A 175 10.18 17.21 -5.45
C TYR A 175 10.97 16.88 -4.20
N TRP A 176 12.21 17.37 -4.08
CA TRP A 176 13.02 17.14 -2.89
C TRP A 176 12.33 17.67 -1.63
N GLU A 177 11.76 18.87 -1.69
CA GLU A 177 11.06 19.48 -0.55
C GLU A 177 9.78 18.71 -0.17
N ILE A 178 9.03 18.20 -1.15
CA ILE A 178 7.87 17.31 -0.90
C ILE A 178 8.32 16.05 -0.16
N ILE A 179 9.39 15.38 -0.63
CA ILE A 179 9.94 14.20 0.04
C ILE A 179 10.42 14.56 1.46
N ALA A 180 11.07 15.71 1.64
CA ALA A 180 11.53 16.18 2.93
C ALA A 180 10.39 16.39 3.93
N ILE A 181 9.28 16.98 3.49
CA ILE A 181 8.06 17.13 4.32
C ILE A 181 7.48 15.76 4.69
N CYS A 182 7.49 14.79 3.77
CA CYS A 182 7.03 13.43 4.07
C CYS A 182 7.91 12.72 5.10
N TYR A 183 9.24 12.87 5.01
CA TYR A 183 10.17 12.34 5.99
C TYR A 183 10.02 13.02 7.36
N GLU A 184 9.81 14.34 7.38
CA GLU A 184 9.51 15.10 8.59
C GLU A 184 8.23 14.58 9.28
N ALA A 185 7.19 14.26 8.50
CA ALA A 185 5.91 13.75 9.00
C ALA A 185 6.00 12.35 9.62
N ILE A 186 6.99 11.54 9.23
CA ILE A 186 7.27 10.22 9.85
C ILE A 186 8.35 10.29 10.94
N GLY A 187 8.68 11.49 11.41
CA GLY A 187 9.63 11.70 12.50
C GLY A 187 11.10 11.49 12.12
N ARG A 188 11.46 11.63 10.84
CA ARG A 188 12.84 11.54 10.36
C ARG A 188 13.41 12.91 10.06
N GLU A 189 14.69 13.10 10.37
CA GLU A 189 15.40 14.32 10.05
C GLU A 189 15.58 14.47 8.54
N LYS A 190 15.60 15.72 8.05
CA LYS A 190 15.79 16.04 6.62
C LYS A 190 17.19 15.70 6.09
N GLN A 191 18.12 15.29 6.95
CA GLN A 191 19.51 15.04 6.54
C GLN A 191 19.60 13.77 5.67
N ASN A 192 20.40 13.85 4.60
CA ASN A 192 20.72 12.73 3.70
C ASN A 192 19.61 12.21 2.77
N LEU A 193 18.56 13.00 2.46
CA LEU A 193 17.50 12.62 1.50
C LEU A 193 17.99 12.45 0.06
N GLU A 194 19.12 13.06 -0.30
CA GLU A 194 19.67 12.97 -1.64
C GLU A 194 19.97 11.51 -2.05
N ARG A 195 20.45 10.69 -1.11
CA ARG A 195 20.79 9.27 -1.34
C ARG A 195 19.56 8.40 -1.72
N PRO A 196 18.49 8.33 -0.91
CA PRO A 196 17.30 7.55 -1.27
C PRO A 196 16.60 8.10 -2.52
N ILE A 197 16.59 9.42 -2.74
CA ILE A 197 16.05 9.99 -3.98
C ILE A 197 16.88 9.55 -5.19
N LYS A 198 18.22 9.64 -5.14
CA LYS A 198 19.09 9.14 -6.23
C LYS A 198 18.91 7.63 -6.46
N ALA A 199 18.76 6.84 -5.40
CA ALA A 199 18.48 5.41 -5.52
C ALA A 199 17.16 5.15 -6.28
N TYR A 200 16.10 5.90 -5.96
CA TYR A 200 14.82 5.84 -6.67
C TYR A 200 14.93 6.27 -8.13
N LEU A 201 15.57 7.40 -8.42
CA LEU A 201 15.77 7.87 -9.80
C LEU A 201 16.58 6.86 -10.63
N LYS A 202 17.58 6.19 -10.03
CA LYS A 202 18.32 5.11 -10.68
C LYS A 202 17.41 3.91 -10.96
N TRP A 203 16.59 3.50 -9.98
CA TRP A 203 15.64 2.41 -10.14
C TRP A 203 14.64 2.67 -11.28
N CYS A 204 14.09 3.89 -11.39
CA CYS A 204 13.20 4.27 -12.49
C CYS A 204 13.87 4.10 -13.87
N LYS A 205 15.13 4.53 -14.00
CA LYS A 205 15.91 4.37 -15.24
C LYS A 205 16.15 2.91 -15.60
N THR A 206 16.41 2.06 -14.60
CA THR A 206 16.67 0.63 -14.82
C THR A 206 15.42 -0.15 -15.21
N HIS A 207 14.23 0.28 -14.77
CA HIS A 207 12.96 -0.43 -15.00
C HIS A 207 12.05 0.24 -16.04
N ASP A 208 12.60 1.15 -16.86
CA ASP A 208 11.89 1.91 -17.90
C ASP A 208 10.56 2.54 -17.41
N GLN A 209 10.56 2.97 -16.15
CA GLN A 209 9.43 3.69 -15.59
C GLN A 209 9.44 5.11 -16.16
N PRO A 210 8.38 5.56 -16.85
CA PRO A 210 8.36 6.90 -17.40
C PRO A 210 8.60 7.92 -16.29
N LEU A 211 9.49 8.87 -16.54
CA LEU A 211 9.61 10.09 -15.76
C LEU A 211 8.35 10.91 -16.05
N ARG A 212 7.32 10.68 -15.23
CA ARG A 212 6.04 11.39 -15.29
C ARG A 212 6.20 12.84 -14.90
#